data_AF-A0A2E6D7F2-F1
#
_entry.id   AF-A0A2E6D7F2-F1
#
_cell.length_a   1.000
_cell.length_b   1.000
_cell.length_c   1.000
_cell.angle_alpha   90.00
_cell.angle_beta   90.00
_cell.angle_gamma   90.00
#
_symmetry.space_group_name_H-M   'P 1'
#
loop_
_entity.id
_entity.type
_entity.pdbx_description
1 polymer ?
#
loop_
_entity_poly.entity_id
_entity_poly.type
_entity_poly.pdbx_seq_one_letter_code
_entity_poly.pdbx_strand_id
1 'polypeptide(L)'
;MRYIAAWLAGNGCVPIDDLMEDAATAEISRSQLWQWRQHGAQLEQGQSVDAALLQSELDALLEELRSSLGDIAFTGGRFALAGELFAQQILAPELGSFLTLDAYPHLKG
;
A
#
# COMPACT_ATOMS: atom_id res chain seq x y z
N MET A 1 2.21 2.88 -0.97
CA MET A 1 3.06 2.47 0.17
C MET A 1 3.58 3.63 1.01
N ARG A 2 4.34 4.57 0.42
CA ARG A 2 4.92 5.72 1.15
C ARG A 2 3.87 6.62 1.83
N TYR A 3 2.71 6.84 1.17
CA TYR A 3 1.59 7.59 1.77
C TYR A 3 1.06 6.92 3.05
N ILE A 4 0.75 5.62 3.00
CA ILE A 4 0.21 4.86 4.17
C ILE A 4 1.21 4.89 5.33
N ALA A 5 2.50 4.68 5.03
CA ALA A 5 3.58 4.73 6.02
C ALA A 5 3.66 6.09 6.72
N ALA A 6 3.61 7.18 5.95
CA ALA A 6 3.67 8.52 6.51
C ALA A 6 2.37 8.92 7.25
N TRP A 7 1.21 8.47 6.79
CA TRP A 7 -0.05 8.61 7.51
C TRP A 7 -0.01 7.89 8.87
N LEU A 8 0.50 6.65 8.90
CA LEU A 8 0.73 5.88 10.14
C LEU A 8 1.79 6.50 11.07
N ALA A 9 2.67 7.34 10.54
CA ALA A 9 3.62 8.14 11.32
C ALA A 9 3.01 9.45 11.86
N GLY A 10 1.70 9.67 11.67
CA GLY A 10 0.98 10.85 12.11
C GLY A 10 1.10 12.05 11.16
N ASN A 11 1.67 11.85 9.98
CA ASN A 11 1.80 12.90 8.97
C ASN A 11 0.83 12.66 7.80
N GLY A 12 -0.27 13.40 7.77
CA GLY A 12 -1.25 13.35 6.68
C GLY A 12 -0.89 14.17 5.44
N CYS A 13 0.24 14.92 5.47
CA CYS A 13 0.69 15.79 4.39
C CYS A 13 2.14 15.43 4.03
N VAL A 14 2.32 14.63 2.98
CA VAL A 14 3.58 13.92 2.72
C VAL A 14 4.07 14.30 1.33
N PRO A 15 5.14 15.10 1.21
CA PRO A 15 5.81 15.26 -0.07
C PRO A 15 6.49 13.94 -0.43
N ILE A 16 6.11 13.34 -1.56
CA ILE A 16 6.77 12.19 -2.16
C ILE A 16 7.20 12.65 -3.56
N ASP A 17 8.50 12.60 -3.86
CA ASP A 17 9.07 12.94 -5.17
C ASP A 17 8.64 14.32 -5.72
N ASP A 18 8.72 15.37 -4.88
CA ASP A 18 8.33 16.77 -5.18
C ASP A 18 6.85 16.97 -5.57
N LEU A 19 6.03 15.92 -5.46
CA LEU A 19 4.59 15.96 -5.66
C LEU A 19 3.87 15.78 -4.32
N MET A 20 2.79 16.56 -4.14
CA MET A 20 1.91 16.42 -2.98
C MET A 20 1.06 15.17 -3.20
N GLU A 21 1.54 14.02 -2.77
CA GLU A 21 0.74 12.80 -2.81
C GLU A 21 -0.31 12.84 -1.70
N ASP A 22 -1.57 12.79 -2.12
CA ASP A 22 -2.72 12.81 -1.25
C ASP A 22 -3.30 11.40 -1.06
N ALA A 23 -4.29 11.30 -0.17
CA ALA A 23 -5.02 10.07 0.04
C ALA A 23 -5.66 9.54 -1.26
N ALA A 24 -6.04 10.43 -2.18
CA ALA A 24 -6.74 10.05 -3.40
C ALA A 24 -5.84 9.24 -4.33
N THR A 25 -4.54 9.57 -4.44
CA THR A 25 -3.57 8.74 -5.19
C THR A 25 -3.50 7.33 -4.62
N ALA A 26 -3.36 7.20 -3.29
CA ALA A 26 -3.31 5.90 -2.64
C ALA A 26 -4.62 5.10 -2.81
N GLU A 27 -5.77 5.77 -2.76
CA GLU A 27 -7.09 5.16 -2.94
C GLU A 27 -7.31 4.64 -4.36
N ILE A 28 -6.93 5.42 -5.38
CA ILE A 28 -7.05 5.00 -6.78
C ILE A 28 -6.13 3.81 -7.06
N SER A 29 -4.87 3.87 -6.63
CA SER A 29 -3.92 2.75 -6.82
C SER A 29 -4.44 1.46 -6.19
N ARG A 30 -4.91 1.53 -4.94
CA ARG A 30 -5.48 0.38 -4.23
C ARG A 30 -6.70 -0.19 -4.93
N SER A 31 -7.65 0.68 -5.29
CA SER A 31 -8.92 0.28 -5.91
C SER A 31 -8.69 -0.38 -7.26
N GLN A 32 -7.68 0.07 -8.02
CA GLN A 32 -7.32 -0.51 -9.30
C GLN A 32 -6.71 -1.92 -9.14
N LEU A 33 -5.78 -2.12 -8.20
CA LEU A 33 -5.23 -3.46 -7.93
C LEU A 33 -6.31 -4.44 -7.46
N TRP A 34 -7.21 -4.00 -6.57
CA TRP A 34 -8.35 -4.79 -6.15
C TRP A 34 -9.24 -5.17 -7.33
N GLN A 35 -9.57 -4.21 -8.20
CA GLN A 35 -10.41 -4.44 -9.39
C GLN A 35 -9.75 -5.43 -10.36
N TRP A 36 -8.45 -5.28 -10.63
CA TRP A 36 -7.71 -6.19 -11.49
C TRP A 36 -7.74 -7.62 -10.96
N ARG A 37 -7.51 -7.79 -9.66
CA ARG A 37 -7.62 -9.10 -9.00
C ARG A 37 -9.03 -9.66 -9.06
N GLN A 38 -10.03 -8.83 -8.77
CA GLN A 38 -11.42 -9.28 -8.69
C GLN A 38 -11.99 -9.70 -10.04
N HIS A 39 -11.53 -9.07 -11.13
CA HIS A 39 -11.98 -9.37 -12.49
C HIS A 39 -10.97 -10.20 -13.30
N GLY A 40 -9.88 -10.67 -12.69
CA GLY A 40 -8.88 -11.51 -13.34
C GLY A 40 -8.20 -10.81 -14.52
N ALA A 41 -7.90 -9.52 -14.40
CA ALA A 41 -7.22 -8.75 -15.42
C ALA A 41 -5.89 -9.44 -15.80
N GLN A 42 -5.53 -9.34 -17.07
CA GLN A 42 -4.28 -9.89 -17.58
C GLN A 42 -3.28 -8.77 -17.82
N LEU A 43 -2.04 -8.99 -17.38
CA LEU A 43 -0.90 -8.17 -17.74
C LEU A 43 -0.55 -8.40 -19.22
N GLU A 44 0.29 -7.54 -19.79
CA GLU A 44 0.68 -7.59 -21.21
C GLU A 44 1.29 -8.94 -21.64
N GLN A 45 1.85 -9.69 -20.68
CA GLN A 45 2.43 -11.02 -20.90
C GLN A 45 1.43 -12.19 -20.68
N GLY A 46 0.15 -11.90 -20.48
CA GLY A 46 -0.92 -12.91 -20.28
C GLY A 46 -1.02 -13.47 -18.87
N GLN A 47 -0.17 -13.03 -17.94
CA GLN A 47 -0.26 -13.39 -16.53
C GLN A 47 -1.49 -12.72 -15.89
N SER A 48 -2.31 -13.49 -15.18
CA SER A 48 -3.46 -12.94 -14.45
C SER A 48 -3.00 -12.25 -13.16
N VAL A 49 -3.63 -11.12 -12.84
CA VAL A 49 -3.47 -10.47 -11.55
C VAL A 49 -4.25 -11.27 -10.52
N ASP A 50 -3.57 -12.07 -9.71
CA ASP A 50 -4.17 -12.84 -8.62
C ASP A 50 -3.58 -12.45 -7.25
N ALA A 51 -4.08 -13.08 -6.19
CA ALA A 51 -3.62 -12.78 -4.82
C ALA A 51 -2.14 -13.13 -4.60
N ALA A 52 -1.64 -14.18 -5.26
CA ALA A 52 -0.26 -14.62 -5.10
C ALA A 52 0.69 -13.61 -5.74
N LEU A 53 0.36 -13.12 -6.94
CA LEU A 53 1.12 -12.09 -7.63
C LEU A 53 1.15 -10.79 -6.82
N LEU A 54 -0.02 -10.30 -6.38
CA LEU A 54 -0.07 -9.06 -5.59
C LEU A 54 0.74 -9.16 -4.30
N GLN A 55 0.69 -10.30 -3.61
CA GLN A 55 1.48 -10.51 -2.40
C GLN A 55 2.98 -10.53 -2.70
N SER A 56 3.42 -11.25 -3.74
CA SER A 56 4.85 -11.32 -4.09
C SER A 56 5.42 -9.97 -4.52
N GLU A 57 4.66 -9.18 -5.28
CA GLU A 57 5.07 -7.83 -5.70
C GLU A 57 5.16 -6.89 -4.49
N LEU A 58 4.22 -6.99 -3.54
CA LEU A 58 4.24 -6.20 -2.31
C LEU A 58 5.45 -6.55 -1.42
N ASP A 59 5.75 -7.84 -1.27
CA ASP A 59 6.89 -8.32 -0.48
C ASP A 59 8.22 -7.84 -1.09
N ALA A 60 8.34 -7.93 -2.42
CA ALA A 60 9.52 -7.44 -3.14
C ALA A 60 9.71 -5.92 -2.97
N LEU A 61 8.62 -5.15 -3.09
CA LEU A 61 8.64 -3.70 -2.88
C LEU A 61 9.04 -3.33 -1.44
N LEU A 62 8.54 -4.06 -0.44
CA LEU A 62 8.90 -3.83 0.96
C LEU A 62 10.39 -4.10 1.22
N GLU A 63 10.93 -5.17 0.63
CA GLU A 63 12.35 -5.49 0.77
C GLU A 63 13.23 -4.44 0.06
N GLU A 64 12.84 -3.96 -1.11
CA GLU A 64 13.52 -2.86 -1.80
C GLU A 64 13.51 -1.57 -0.97
N LEU A 65 12.35 -1.21 -0.39
CA LEU A 65 12.22 -0.06 0.52
C LEU A 65 13.10 -0.22 1.75
N ARG A 66 13.16 -1.43 2.34
CA ARG A 66 14.01 -1.72 3.49
C ARG A 66 15.50 -1.57 3.15
N SER A 67 15.91 -2.11 2.01
CA SER A 67 17.30 -2.04 1.53
C SER A 67 17.74 -0.59 1.25
N SER A 68 16.87 0.20 0.61
CA SER A 68 17.16 1.60 0.25
C SER A 68 17.12 2.57 1.43
N LEU A 69 16.20 2.38 2.38
CA LEU A 69 16.05 3.28 3.55
C LEU A 69 16.93 2.88 4.73
N GLY A 70 17.29 1.59 4.82
CA GLY A 70 17.90 0.98 6.00
C GLY A 70 16.89 0.65 7.10
N ASP A 71 17.26 -0.30 7.97
CA ASP A 71 16.36 -0.88 8.98
C ASP A 71 15.72 0.14 9.91
N ILE A 72 16.49 1.15 10.35
CA ILE A 72 16.03 2.16 11.31
C ILE A 72 14.93 3.02 10.69
N ALA A 73 15.14 3.54 9.48
CA ALA A 73 14.17 4.38 8.80
C ALA A 73 12.94 3.58 8.35
N PHE A 74 13.15 2.34 7.89
CA PHE A 74 12.06 1.43 7.54
C PHE A 74 11.14 1.13 8.74
N THR A 75 11.74 0.81 9.88
CA THR A 75 10.99 0.53 11.12
C THR A 75 10.31 1.80 11.65
N GLY A 76 11.03 2.92 11.70
CA GLY A 76 10.51 4.20 12.17
C GLY A 76 9.36 4.73 11.31
N GLY A 77 9.41 4.51 9.99
CA GLY A 77 8.35 4.84 9.05
C GLY A 77 7.17 3.85 9.04
N ARG A 78 7.23 2.76 9.83
CA ARG A 78 6.16 1.76 9.95
C ARG A 78 5.77 1.10 8.61
N PHE A 79 6.73 0.93 7.70
CA PHE A 79 6.48 0.37 6.37
C PHE A 79 5.94 -1.07 6.40
N ALA A 80 6.36 -1.88 7.39
CA ALA A 80 5.82 -3.22 7.58
C ALA A 80 4.30 -3.20 7.80
N LEU A 81 3.83 -2.39 8.76
CA LEU A 81 2.40 -2.25 9.04
C LEU A 81 1.65 -1.62 7.86
N ALA A 82 2.26 -0.66 7.17
CA ALA A 82 1.67 -0.08 5.96
C ALA A 82 1.42 -1.16 4.89
N GLY A 83 2.34 -2.11 4.75
CA GLY A 83 2.22 -3.22 3.82
C GLY A 83 1.14 -4.19 4.23
N GLU A 84 1.08 -4.56 5.52
CA GLU A 84 0.02 -5.42 6.06
C GLU A 84 -1.38 -4.86 5.80
N LEU A 85 -1.60 -3.58 6.11
CA LEU A 85 -2.89 -2.92 5.89
C LEU A 85 -3.22 -2.81 4.39
N PHE A 86 -2.24 -2.51 3.55
CA PHE A 86 -2.44 -2.45 2.11
C PHE A 86 -2.83 -3.82 1.54
N ALA A 87 -2.14 -4.89 1.97
CA ALA A 87 -2.43 -6.26 1.58
C ALA A 87 -3.86 -6.66 1.97
N GLN A 88 -4.27 -6.36 3.21
CA GLN A 88 -5.63 -6.65 3.70
C GLN A 88 -6.70 -6.04 2.78
N GLN A 89 -6.47 -4.84 2.26
CA GLN A 89 -7.47 -4.15 1.45
C GLN A 89 -7.48 -4.60 -0.02
N ILE A 90 -6.33 -4.82 -0.65
CA ILE A 90 -6.29 -5.27 -2.05
C ILE A 90 -6.70 -6.74 -2.21
N LEU A 91 -6.56 -7.54 -1.15
CA LEU A 91 -6.92 -8.96 -1.13
C LEU A 91 -8.30 -9.23 -0.54
N ALA A 92 -9.01 -8.21 -0.05
CA ALA A 92 -10.34 -8.33 0.52
C ALA A 92 -11.36 -8.83 -0.53
N PRO A 93 -12.39 -9.61 -0.11
CA PRO A 93 -13.46 -10.05 -1.02
C PRO A 93 -14.32 -8.89 -1.53
N GLU A 94 -14.41 -7.79 -0.77
CA GLU A 94 -15.14 -6.57 -1.10
C GLU A 94 -14.22 -5.35 -0.99
N LEU A 95 -14.43 -4.35 -1.84
CA LEU A 95 -13.67 -3.11 -1.80
C LEU A 95 -14.13 -2.25 -0.62
N GLY A 96 -13.27 -2.09 0.39
CA GLY A 96 -13.52 -1.18 1.51
C GLY A 96 -13.67 0.28 1.06
N SER A 97 -14.54 1.03 1.76
CA SER A 97 -14.92 2.39 1.37
C SER A 97 -13.76 3.40 1.38
N PHE A 98 -12.85 3.29 2.36
CA PHE A 98 -11.68 4.16 2.48
C PHE A 98 -10.51 3.44 3.13
N LEU A 99 -9.32 3.63 2.57
CA LEU A 99 -8.02 3.18 3.07
C LEU A 99 -7.75 3.64 4.50
N THR A 100 -8.19 4.86 4.83
CA THR A 100 -7.94 5.49 6.12
C THR A 100 -8.71 4.85 7.27
N LEU A 101 -9.81 4.15 7.01
CA LEU A 101 -10.61 3.52 8.07
C LEU A 101 -9.85 2.38 8.75
N ASP A 102 -9.14 1.57 7.97
CA ASP A 102 -8.33 0.48 8.53
C ASP A 102 -7.04 0.99 9.16
N ALA A 103 -6.52 2.13 8.69
CA ALA A 103 -5.32 2.72 9.24
C ALA A 103 -5.59 3.47 10.56
N TYR A 104 -6.77 4.08 10.73
CA TYR A 104 -7.12 4.96 11.87
C TYR A 104 -6.89 4.38 13.26
N PRO A 105 -7.24 3.11 13.53
CA PRO A 105 -6.96 2.48 14.82
C PRO A 105 -5.46 2.42 15.16
N HIS A 106 -4.58 2.55 14.18
CA HIS A 106 -3.13 2.47 14.35
C HIS A 106 -2.45 3.83 14.57
N LEU A 107 -3.19 4.94 14.51
CA LEU A 107 -2.68 6.26 14.91
C LEU A 107 -2.53 6.29 16.43
N LYS A 108 -1.33 6.61 16.91
CA LYS A 108 -1.14 6.93 18.33
C LYS A 108 -1.37 8.43 18.52
N GLY A 109 -2.31 8.77 19.41
CA GLY A 109 -2.50 10.13 19.90
C GLY A 109 -1.41 10.56 20.87
#